data_AF-A0A7C1C7G5-F1
#
_entry.id   AF-A0A7C1C7G5-F1
#
_cell.length_a   1.000
_cell.length_b   1.000
_cell.length_c   1.000
_cell.angle_alpha   90.00
_cell.angle_beta   90.00
_cell.angle_gamma   90.00
#
_symmetry.space_group_name_H-M   'P 1'
#
loop_
_entity.id
_entity.type
_entity.pdbx_description
1 polymer ?
#
loop_
_entity_poly.entity_id
_entity_poly.type
_entity_poly.pdbx_seq_one_letter_code
_entity_poly.pdbx_strand_id
1 'polypeptide(L)'
;MKKIISTTCFFLLVFLTIIAVPAGGSADTPWNRKLPFKELTIHYTVSGMENGTETLFIQDYGQRRALVHEGTTSIMGFSSRNRRLEITDPNWHYTFDLEKQTGSKTVNPGKIYQEEFNKLSAAEKKNVLKNSKELGNSMLRNFSGETVKNAATILGYNCDRTTVMGTTVYLIHNTDIMLRREMNMMGMQGKTEATSIDKGKVPPAAFALPAGIAPVRDEAAEAMTKQMVQNIINTLKEPDGAEKMRSRTRQNSMMEMPPRGEPATAPRGRRREGPGQMPDKLQQGMKMIQGLFGR
;
A
#
# COMPACT_ATOMS: atom_id res chain seq x y z
N MET A 1 9.26 -23.11 -9.29
CA MET A 1 8.61 -22.48 -8.12
C MET A 1 8.98 -21.01 -8.10
N LYS A 2 8.09 -20.14 -8.61
CA LYS A 2 8.34 -18.69 -8.68
C LYS A 2 8.14 -18.09 -7.28
N LYS A 3 9.20 -17.49 -6.74
CA LYS A 3 9.15 -16.74 -5.47
C LYS A 3 8.34 -15.48 -5.73
N ILE A 4 7.08 -15.47 -5.28
CA ILE A 4 6.29 -14.24 -5.18
C ILE A 4 6.85 -13.54 -3.93
N ILE A 5 7.88 -12.72 -4.15
CA ILE A 5 8.35 -11.77 -3.15
C ILE A 5 7.14 -10.90 -2.82
N SER A 6 6.83 -10.76 -1.54
CA SER A 6 5.69 -9.98 -1.05
C SER A 6 5.95 -8.49 -1.33
N THR A 7 5.71 -8.06 -2.58
CA THR A 7 5.67 -6.67 -3.04
C THR A 7 4.36 -5.97 -2.63
N THR A 8 3.52 -6.67 -1.87
CA THR A 8 2.13 -6.32 -1.57
C THR A 8 2.01 -5.05 -0.73
N CYS A 9 3.01 -4.72 0.11
CA CYS A 9 2.97 -3.50 0.93
C CYS A 9 3.17 -2.20 0.12
N PHE A 10 4.05 -2.20 -0.88
CA PHE A 10 4.30 -1.00 -1.69
C PHE A 10 3.15 -0.71 -2.66
N PHE A 11 2.58 -1.75 -3.26
CA PHE A 11 1.39 -1.60 -4.13
C PHE A 11 0.16 -1.09 -3.37
N LEU A 12 -0.05 -1.49 -2.11
CA LEU A 12 -1.16 -1.01 -1.29
C LEU A 12 -1.00 0.48 -0.91
N LEU A 13 0.24 0.92 -0.64
CA LEU A 13 0.56 2.33 -0.32
C LEU A 13 0.44 3.25 -1.55
N VAL A 14 0.86 2.80 -2.74
CA VAL A 14 0.64 3.55 -4.00
C VAL A 14 -0.85 3.62 -4.37
N PHE A 15 -1.66 2.61 -4.03
CA PHE A 15 -3.10 2.64 -4.27
C PHE A 15 -3.82 3.64 -3.34
N LEU A 16 -3.35 3.82 -2.10
CA LEU A 16 -3.91 4.76 -1.13
C LEU A 16 -3.54 6.23 -1.42
N THR A 17 -2.41 6.53 -2.07
CA THR A 17 -2.04 7.92 -2.43
C THR A 17 -2.90 8.50 -3.57
N ILE A 18 -3.49 7.65 -4.42
CA ILE A 18 -4.44 8.09 -5.47
C ILE A 18 -5.76 8.60 -4.85
N ILE A 19 -6.09 8.14 -3.65
CA ILE A 19 -7.38 8.39 -3.01
C ILE A 19 -7.44 9.78 -2.32
N ALA A 20 -6.31 10.31 -1.84
CA ALA A 20 -6.26 11.53 -1.04
C ALA A 20 -5.78 12.77 -1.83
N VAL A 21 -6.34 13.03 -3.02
CA VAL A 21 -5.96 14.21 -3.85
C VAL A 21 -6.88 15.41 -3.57
N PRO A 22 -6.44 16.43 -2.80
CA PRO A 22 -7.04 17.76 -2.86
C PRO A 22 -6.60 18.49 -4.14
N ALA A 23 -7.52 19.25 -4.75
CA ALA A 23 -7.26 20.05 -5.93
C ALA A 23 -6.37 21.26 -5.58
N GLY A 24 -5.07 21.17 -5.90
CA GLY A 24 -4.13 22.30 -5.91
C GLY A 24 -3.66 22.57 -7.35
N GLY A 25 -3.49 23.85 -7.71
CA GLY A 25 -3.31 24.31 -9.08
C GLY A 25 -1.92 24.08 -9.70
N SER A 26 -1.94 23.99 -11.04
CA SER A 26 -0.83 23.98 -12.02
C SER A 26 0.38 23.07 -11.75
N ALA A 27 0.55 22.08 -12.64
CA ALA A 27 1.71 21.18 -12.81
C ALA A 27 2.00 20.12 -11.74
N ASP A 28 1.39 20.20 -10.55
CA ASP A 28 1.53 19.16 -9.52
C ASP A 28 0.66 17.94 -9.83
N THR A 29 1.21 16.99 -10.58
CA THR A 29 0.63 15.66 -10.69
C THR A 29 0.78 14.90 -9.36
N PRO A 30 -0.16 14.00 -8.98
CA PRO A 30 -0.07 13.23 -7.73
C PRO A 30 1.28 12.51 -7.52
N TRP A 31 1.94 12.11 -8.60
CA TRP A 31 3.23 11.41 -8.61
C TRP A 31 4.47 12.32 -8.62
N ASN A 32 4.32 13.65 -8.62
CA ASN A 32 5.45 14.60 -8.57
C ASN A 32 5.21 15.77 -7.61
N ARG A 33 4.34 15.57 -6.61
CA ARG A 33 4.01 16.60 -5.63
C ARG A 33 5.17 16.79 -4.65
N LYS A 34 5.63 18.03 -4.49
CA LYS A 34 6.60 18.39 -3.45
C LYS A 34 5.92 18.46 -2.08
N LEU A 35 6.55 17.87 -1.08
CA LEU A 35 6.15 18.04 0.32
C LEU A 35 6.51 19.45 0.82
N PRO A 36 5.79 19.98 1.82
CA PRO A 36 6.14 21.25 2.45
C PRO A 36 7.36 21.15 3.39
N PHE A 37 8.09 20.03 3.37
CA PHE A 37 9.27 19.77 4.19
C PHE A 37 10.44 19.40 3.29
N LYS A 38 11.54 20.15 3.35
CA LYS A 38 12.75 19.80 2.59
C LYS A 38 13.33 18.47 3.08
N GLU A 39 13.41 18.33 4.40
CA GLU A 39 13.92 17.17 5.12
C GLU A 39 12.98 16.87 6.30
N LEU A 40 12.78 15.59 6.60
CA LEU A 40 11.93 15.13 7.69
C LEU A 40 12.37 13.74 8.16
N THR A 41 12.48 13.52 9.47
CA THR A 41 12.60 12.20 10.09
C THR A 41 11.40 11.97 10.98
N ILE A 42 10.71 10.84 10.82
CA ILE A 42 9.57 10.47 11.64
C ILE A 42 9.84 9.11 12.26
N HIS A 43 9.72 9.03 13.59
CA HIS A 43 9.80 7.76 14.31
C HIS A 43 8.39 7.28 14.64
N TYR A 44 8.17 5.98 14.56
CA TYR A 44 6.89 5.35 14.83
C TYR A 44 7.06 4.16 15.78
N THR A 45 5.99 3.88 16.52
CA THR A 45 5.78 2.58 17.16
C THR A 45 4.80 1.75 16.35
N VAL A 46 5.04 0.44 16.31
CA VAL A 46 4.15 -0.56 15.72
C VAL A 46 3.66 -1.47 16.84
N SER A 47 2.35 -1.71 16.92
CA SER A 47 1.74 -2.57 17.93
C SER A 47 0.52 -3.33 17.41
N GLY A 48 0.11 -4.39 18.13
CA GLY A 48 -0.98 -5.28 17.76
C GLY A 48 -0.45 -6.63 17.28
N MET A 49 -0.79 -7.02 16.04
CA MET A 49 -0.28 -8.25 15.41
C MET A 49 1.25 -8.33 15.37
N GLU A 50 1.89 -7.19 15.23
CA GLU A 50 3.34 -7.04 15.23
C GLU A 50 3.70 -5.96 16.25
N ASN A 51 4.84 -6.13 16.92
CA ASN A 51 5.36 -5.13 17.85
C ASN A 51 6.76 -4.73 17.41
N GLY A 52 7.01 -3.43 17.30
CA GLY A 52 8.22 -2.93 16.67
C GLY A 52 8.27 -1.41 16.53
N THR A 53 9.16 -0.96 15.65
CA THR A 53 9.37 0.44 15.32
C THR A 53 9.48 0.64 13.81
N GLU A 54 9.13 1.84 13.37
CA GLU A 54 9.46 2.30 12.02
C GLU A 54 10.16 3.65 12.10
N THR A 55 11.05 3.93 11.15
CA THR A 55 11.59 5.27 10.96
C THR A 55 11.50 5.64 9.48
N LEU A 56 10.81 6.73 9.19
CA LEU A 56 10.69 7.30 7.86
C LEU A 56 11.61 8.52 7.74
N PHE A 57 12.55 8.43 6.81
CA PHE A 57 13.41 9.53 6.40
C PHE A 57 12.92 10.09 5.07
N ILE A 58 12.87 11.41 4.97
CA ILE A 58 12.45 12.15 3.79
C ILE A 58 13.49 13.22 3.50
N GLN A 59 13.90 13.32 2.24
CA GLN A 59 14.80 14.35 1.75
C GLN A 59 14.31 14.90 0.41
N ASP A 60 14.82 16.07 0.03
CA ASP A 60 14.54 16.76 -1.22
C ASP A 60 13.03 16.95 -1.48
N TYR A 61 12.30 17.43 -0.48
CA TYR A 61 10.86 17.69 -0.60
C TYR A 61 10.03 16.44 -0.94
N GLY A 62 10.46 15.26 -0.47
CA GLY A 62 9.76 13.99 -0.69
C GLY A 62 10.28 13.16 -1.85
N GLN A 63 11.23 13.68 -2.63
CA GLN A 63 11.80 12.99 -3.80
C GLN A 63 12.70 11.80 -3.41
N ARG A 64 13.26 11.83 -2.21
CA ARG A 64 13.97 10.70 -1.62
C ARG A 64 13.33 10.30 -0.31
N ARG A 65 13.03 9.01 -0.16
CA ARG A 65 12.42 8.43 1.04
C ARG A 65 13.12 7.14 1.43
N ALA A 66 13.32 6.92 2.72
CA ALA A 66 13.76 5.64 3.25
C ALA A 66 12.88 5.26 4.44
N LEU A 67 12.32 4.06 4.41
CA LEU A 67 11.54 3.50 5.50
C LEU A 67 12.31 2.32 6.08
N VAL A 68 12.74 2.47 7.33
CA VAL A 68 13.31 1.38 8.12
C VAL A 68 12.19 0.82 8.98
N HIS A 69 11.97 -0.48 8.91
CA HIS A 69 10.97 -1.17 9.70
C HIS A 69 11.63 -2.33 10.43
N GLU A 70 11.41 -2.42 11.75
CA GLU A 70 11.87 -3.50 12.59
C GLU A 70 10.75 -3.96 13.51
N GLY A 71 10.30 -5.19 13.35
CA GLY A 71 9.18 -5.72 14.12
C GLY A 71 9.29 -7.20 14.41
N THR A 72 8.49 -7.65 15.37
CA THR A 72 8.33 -9.06 15.72
C THR A 72 6.85 -9.42 15.74
N THR A 73 6.49 -10.44 14.98
CA THR A 73 5.16 -11.07 15.04
C THR A 73 5.24 -12.26 15.98
N SER A 74 4.27 -12.42 16.88
CA SER A 74 4.16 -13.59 17.76
C SER A 74 2.78 -14.22 17.61
N ILE A 75 2.75 -15.49 17.18
CA ILE A 75 1.52 -16.26 16.99
C ILE A 75 1.72 -17.62 17.64
N MET A 76 0.88 -17.95 18.63
CA MET A 76 0.87 -19.27 19.29
C MET A 76 2.26 -19.76 19.76
N GLY A 77 3.06 -18.88 20.36
CA GLY A 77 4.39 -19.21 20.87
C GLY A 77 5.52 -19.24 19.82
N PHE A 78 5.20 -19.09 18.54
CA PHE A 78 6.19 -18.86 17.49
C PHE A 78 6.40 -17.36 17.30
N SER A 79 7.66 -16.93 17.29
CA SER A 79 8.04 -15.56 16.97
C SER A 79 8.80 -15.51 15.65
N SER A 80 8.49 -14.52 14.82
CA SER A 80 9.24 -14.21 13.61
C SER A 80 9.64 -12.75 13.64
N ARG A 81 10.93 -12.48 13.40
CA ARG A 81 11.41 -11.12 13.18
C ARG A 81 11.16 -10.71 11.73
N ASN A 82 10.91 -9.42 11.55
CA ASN A 82 10.69 -8.78 10.27
C ASN A 82 11.50 -7.49 10.26
N ARG A 83 12.61 -7.47 9.54
CA ARG A 83 13.46 -6.29 9.36
C ARG A 83 13.53 -5.94 7.89
N ARG A 84 13.09 -4.74 7.55
CA ARG A 84 12.99 -4.27 6.18
C ARG A 84 13.55 -2.87 6.03
N LEU A 85 14.16 -2.63 4.88
CA LEU A 85 14.52 -1.31 4.40
C LEU A 85 13.90 -1.09 3.02
N GLU A 86 13.11 -0.04 2.89
CA GLU A 86 12.59 0.43 1.61
C GLU A 86 13.22 1.79 1.29
N ILE A 87 13.81 1.94 0.10
CA ILE A 87 14.37 3.21 -0.35
C ILE A 87 13.71 3.59 -1.66
N THR A 88 13.21 4.81 -1.76
CA THR A 88 12.66 5.36 -3.01
C THR A 88 13.41 6.63 -3.37
N ASP A 89 13.92 6.68 -4.59
CA ASP A 89 14.51 7.86 -5.22
C ASP A 89 13.78 8.16 -6.55
N PRO A 90 14.09 9.25 -7.27
CA PRO A 90 13.38 9.59 -8.51
C PRO A 90 13.44 8.52 -9.62
N ASN A 91 14.42 7.62 -9.57
CA ASN A 91 14.63 6.58 -10.59
C ASN A 91 14.23 5.19 -10.11
N TRP A 92 14.47 4.86 -8.84
CA TRP A 92 14.38 3.51 -8.34
C TRP A 92 13.57 3.41 -7.05
N HIS A 93 12.89 2.28 -6.90
CA HIS A 93 12.38 1.80 -5.64
C HIS A 93 13.12 0.50 -5.28
N TYR A 94 13.74 0.48 -4.10
CA TYR A 94 14.48 -0.63 -3.55
C TYR A 94 13.72 -1.21 -2.36
N THR A 95 13.73 -2.53 -2.25
CA THR A 95 13.19 -3.26 -1.09
C THR A 95 14.22 -4.28 -0.63
N PHE A 96 14.58 -4.24 0.64
CA PHE A 96 15.51 -5.16 1.27
C PHE A 96 14.83 -5.90 2.42
N ASP A 97 14.92 -7.23 2.39
CA ASP A 97 14.63 -8.09 3.53
C ASP A 97 15.96 -8.37 4.25
N LEU A 98 16.13 -7.77 5.42
CA LEU A 98 17.36 -7.81 6.20
C LEU A 98 17.50 -9.10 7.00
N GLU A 99 16.41 -9.82 7.26
CA GLU A 99 16.47 -11.15 7.90
C GLU A 99 16.93 -12.20 6.88
N LYS A 100 16.41 -12.12 5.65
CA LYS A 100 16.76 -13.04 4.56
C LYS A 100 18.00 -12.65 3.79
N GLN A 101 18.56 -11.47 4.06
CA GLN A 101 19.71 -10.91 3.35
C GLN A 101 19.46 -10.83 1.83
N THR A 102 18.25 -10.41 1.44
CA THR A 102 17.87 -10.27 0.02
C THR A 102 17.43 -8.86 -0.30
N GLY A 103 17.69 -8.43 -1.53
CA GLY A 103 17.29 -7.12 -2.03
C GLY A 103 16.72 -7.22 -3.44
N SER A 104 15.74 -6.37 -3.72
CA SER A 104 15.19 -6.18 -5.06
C SER A 104 15.11 -4.70 -5.40
N LYS A 105 15.10 -4.37 -6.69
CA LYS A 105 14.83 -3.02 -7.18
C LYS A 105 13.94 -3.03 -8.41
N THR A 106 13.14 -1.98 -8.53
CA THR A 106 12.30 -1.68 -9.68
C THR A 106 12.41 -0.21 -10.03
N VAL A 107 12.14 0.17 -11.29
CA VAL A 107 11.98 1.58 -11.65
C VAL A 107 10.87 2.19 -10.78
N ASN A 108 11.10 3.39 -10.23
CA ASN A 108 10.11 4.09 -9.43
C ASN A 108 8.79 4.26 -10.24
N PRO A 109 7.65 3.73 -9.77
CA PRO A 109 6.39 3.86 -10.50
C PRO A 109 5.98 5.31 -10.77
N GLY A 110 6.31 6.25 -9.89
CA GLY A 110 6.05 7.67 -10.09
C GLY A 110 6.71 8.22 -11.36
N LYS A 111 7.93 7.75 -11.67
CA LYS A 111 8.61 8.06 -12.93
C LYS A 111 7.86 7.49 -14.14
N ILE A 112 7.40 6.24 -14.06
CA ILE A 112 6.65 5.60 -15.14
C ILE A 112 5.33 6.36 -15.39
N TYR A 113 4.59 6.70 -14.33
CA TYR A 113 3.37 7.53 -14.43
C TYR A 113 3.65 8.88 -15.07
N GLN A 114 4.74 9.55 -14.66
CA GLN A 114 5.13 10.83 -15.21
C GLN A 114 5.49 10.75 -16.69
N GLU A 115 6.26 9.74 -17.09
CA GLU A 115 6.64 9.51 -18.49
C GLU A 115 5.41 9.23 -19.36
N GLU A 116 4.48 8.37 -18.93
CA GLU A 116 3.26 8.09 -19.68
C GLU A 116 2.31 9.30 -19.72
N PHE A 117 2.18 10.04 -18.63
CA PHE A 117 1.38 11.27 -18.60
C PHE A 117 1.96 12.37 -19.49
N ASN A 118 3.28 12.49 -19.58
CA ASN A 118 3.93 13.53 -20.37
C ASN A 118 3.73 13.36 -21.88
N LYS A 119 3.50 12.14 -22.35
CA LYS A 119 3.18 11.82 -23.77
C LYS A 119 1.82 12.34 -24.23
N LEU A 120 0.94 12.68 -23.29
CA LEU A 120 -0.43 13.07 -23.58
C LEU A 120 -0.55 14.53 -24.04
N SER A 121 -1.53 14.80 -24.89
CA SER A 121 -1.98 16.15 -25.23
C SER A 121 -2.55 16.88 -24.01
N ALA A 122 -2.69 18.22 -24.09
CA ALA A 122 -3.26 19.01 -23.00
C ALA A 122 -4.69 18.59 -22.64
N ALA A 123 -5.51 18.22 -23.65
CA ALA A 123 -6.88 17.75 -23.44
C ALA A 123 -6.90 16.38 -22.73
N GLU A 124 -6.05 15.44 -23.17
CA GLU A 124 -5.90 14.13 -22.53
C GLU A 124 -5.39 14.24 -21.10
N LYS A 125 -4.41 15.12 -20.82
CA LYS A 125 -3.93 15.40 -19.45
C LYS A 125 -5.05 15.89 -18.55
N LYS A 126 -5.91 16.79 -19.04
CA LYS A 126 -7.08 17.28 -18.31
C LYS A 126 -8.06 16.14 -18.00
N ASN A 127 -8.30 15.25 -18.96
CA ASN A 127 -9.14 14.07 -18.75
C ASN A 127 -8.55 13.13 -17.70
N VAL A 128 -7.26 12.81 -17.77
CA VAL A 128 -6.60 11.95 -16.78
C VAL A 128 -6.76 12.51 -15.37
N LEU A 129 -6.50 13.79 -15.16
CA LEU A 129 -6.62 14.41 -13.83
C LEU A 129 -8.07 14.40 -13.32
N LYS A 130 -9.03 14.75 -14.17
CA LYS A 130 -10.47 14.69 -13.84
C LYS A 130 -10.90 13.27 -13.49
N ASN A 131 -10.63 12.32 -14.37
CA ASN A 131 -11.06 10.93 -14.25
C ASN A 131 -10.38 10.22 -13.07
N SER A 132 -9.11 10.52 -12.78
CA SER A 132 -8.41 9.99 -11.60
C SER A 132 -9.11 10.40 -10.30
N LYS A 133 -9.49 11.68 -10.18
CA LYS A 133 -10.21 12.20 -9.02
C LYS A 133 -11.59 11.56 -8.89
N GLU A 134 -12.33 11.43 -9.98
CA GLU A 134 -13.64 10.77 -9.98
C GLU A 134 -13.53 9.28 -9.62
N LEU A 135 -12.50 8.60 -10.14
CA LEU A 135 -12.23 7.19 -9.82
C LEU A 135 -11.91 7.02 -8.34
N GLY A 136 -10.96 7.80 -7.80
CA GLY A 136 -10.58 7.75 -6.38
C GLY A 136 -11.78 8.00 -5.44
N ASN A 137 -12.56 9.05 -5.72
CA ASN A 137 -13.78 9.35 -4.96
C ASN A 137 -14.81 8.22 -5.03
N SER A 138 -14.95 7.56 -6.19
CA SER A 138 -15.84 6.40 -6.31
C SER A 138 -15.33 5.16 -5.60
N MET A 139 -14.02 4.93 -5.60
CA MET A 139 -13.41 3.82 -4.86
C MET A 139 -13.65 3.99 -3.37
N LEU A 140 -13.43 5.20 -2.81
CA LEU A 140 -13.78 5.51 -1.43
C LEU A 140 -15.23 5.13 -1.12
N ARG A 141 -16.19 5.65 -1.89
CA ARG A 141 -17.62 5.35 -1.67
C ARG A 141 -17.95 3.86 -1.79
N ASN A 142 -17.40 3.18 -2.79
CA ASN A 142 -17.67 1.75 -3.03
C ASN A 142 -17.15 0.86 -1.90
N PHE A 143 -16.09 1.28 -1.22
CA PHE A 143 -15.53 0.58 -0.07
C PHE A 143 -16.02 1.13 1.27
N SER A 144 -17.17 1.83 1.26
CA SER A 144 -17.77 2.51 2.43
C SER A 144 -16.76 3.37 3.18
N GLY A 145 -15.82 3.95 2.44
CA GLY A 145 -14.77 4.78 2.96
C GLY A 145 -15.17 6.24 3.04
N GLU A 146 -14.53 6.94 3.97
CA GLU A 146 -14.73 8.36 4.22
C GLU A 146 -13.39 9.07 4.39
N THR A 147 -13.34 10.35 4.03
CA THR A 147 -12.24 11.24 4.37
C THR A 147 -12.78 12.47 5.09
N VAL A 148 -12.32 12.68 6.33
CA VAL A 148 -12.63 13.85 7.15
C VAL A 148 -11.39 14.73 7.21
N LYS A 149 -11.50 15.96 6.72
CA LYS A 149 -10.38 16.92 6.72
C LYS A 149 -10.13 17.46 8.12
N ASN A 150 -8.86 17.65 8.48
CA ASN A 150 -8.44 18.19 9.78
C ASN A 150 -9.12 17.49 10.97
N ALA A 151 -9.29 16.18 10.88
CA ALA A 151 -10.02 15.36 11.84
C ALA A 151 -9.29 15.19 13.18
N ALA A 152 -7.97 15.42 13.22
CA ALA A 152 -7.18 15.35 14.45
C ALA A 152 -5.95 16.26 14.35
N THR A 153 -5.39 16.61 15.51
CA THR A 153 -4.05 17.19 15.62
C THR A 153 -3.11 16.15 16.24
N ILE A 154 -2.06 15.75 15.51
CA ILE A 154 -1.08 14.76 15.96
C ILE A 154 0.31 15.40 15.86
N LEU A 155 1.06 15.40 16.96
CA LEU A 155 2.39 16.03 17.05
C LEU A 155 2.44 17.47 16.51
N GLY A 156 1.35 18.23 16.72
CA GLY A 156 1.21 19.62 16.25
C GLY A 156 0.77 19.78 14.79
N TYR A 157 0.47 18.70 14.07
CA TYR A 157 -0.02 18.76 12.68
C TYR A 157 -1.50 18.43 12.58
N ASN A 158 -2.23 19.26 11.84
CA ASN A 158 -3.59 18.91 11.43
C ASN A 158 -3.54 17.75 10.45
N CYS A 159 -4.32 16.72 10.74
CA CYS A 159 -4.35 15.48 9.97
C CYS A 159 -5.73 15.24 9.38
N ASP A 160 -5.76 14.82 8.12
CA ASP A 160 -6.96 14.26 7.49
C ASP A 160 -7.09 12.80 7.90
N ARG A 161 -8.29 12.39 8.31
CA ARG A 161 -8.60 10.98 8.61
C ARG A 161 -9.25 10.37 7.39
N THR A 162 -8.70 9.27 6.89
CA THR A 162 -9.35 8.44 5.87
C THR A 162 -9.60 7.05 6.42
N THR A 163 -10.84 6.57 6.33
CA THR A 163 -11.23 5.22 6.73
C THR A 163 -11.68 4.46 5.50
N VAL A 164 -11.20 3.24 5.29
CA VAL A 164 -11.62 2.35 4.20
C VAL A 164 -11.40 0.90 4.60
N MET A 165 -12.40 0.03 4.40
CA MET A 165 -12.31 -1.42 4.68
C MET A 165 -11.73 -1.78 6.07
N GLY A 166 -12.12 -1.08 7.13
CA GLY A 166 -11.63 -1.35 8.48
C GLY A 166 -10.22 -0.84 8.77
N THR A 167 -9.61 -0.10 7.85
CA THR A 167 -8.34 0.61 8.06
C THR A 167 -8.60 2.11 8.15
N THR A 168 -8.09 2.75 9.20
CA THR A 168 -8.14 4.20 9.43
C THR A 168 -6.72 4.76 9.37
N VAL A 169 -6.47 5.74 8.51
CA VAL A 169 -5.19 6.45 8.40
C VAL A 169 -5.37 7.93 8.70
N TYR A 170 -4.38 8.51 9.36
CA TYR A 170 -4.26 9.94 9.62
C TYR A 170 -3.04 10.46 8.89
N LEU A 171 -3.26 11.28 7.87
CA LEU A 171 -2.22 11.89 7.05
C LEU A 171 -2.11 13.38 7.38
N ILE A 172 -0.92 13.95 7.47
CA ILE A 172 -0.76 15.41 7.58
C ILE A 172 -1.52 16.06 6.41
N HIS A 173 -2.38 17.03 6.74
CA HIS A 173 -3.29 17.66 5.78
C HIS A 173 -2.53 18.10 4.51
N ASN A 174 -3.10 17.79 3.34
CA ASN A 174 -2.50 18.07 2.03
C ASN A 174 -1.15 17.37 1.75
N THR A 175 -0.81 16.29 2.46
CA THR A 175 0.37 15.47 2.18
C THR A 175 0.03 13.99 2.21
N ASP A 176 0.96 13.13 1.80
CA ASP A 176 0.88 11.68 1.95
C ASP A 176 1.63 11.17 3.20
N ILE A 177 1.98 12.06 4.13
CA ILE A 177 2.73 11.73 5.34
C ILE A 177 1.78 11.21 6.41
N MET A 178 1.84 9.90 6.65
CA MET A 178 1.07 9.22 7.69
C MET A 178 1.66 9.49 9.07
N LEU A 179 0.83 9.94 10.01
CA LEU A 179 1.18 10.02 11.44
C LEU A 179 0.52 8.94 12.28
N ARG A 180 -0.58 8.35 11.80
CA ARG A 180 -1.19 7.21 12.45
C ARG A 180 -1.92 6.31 11.46
N ARG A 181 -1.87 5.01 11.69
CA ARG A 181 -2.69 4.00 11.05
C ARG A 181 -3.23 3.05 12.10
N GLU A 182 -4.50 2.73 11.98
CA GLU A 182 -5.19 1.71 12.75
C GLU A 182 -5.83 0.75 11.75
N MET A 183 -5.58 -0.54 11.92
CA MET A 183 -6.15 -1.59 11.10
C MET A 183 -6.99 -2.48 12.01
N ASN A 184 -8.24 -2.71 11.64
CA ASN A 184 -9.13 -3.64 12.29
C ASN A 184 -9.87 -4.44 11.22
N MET A 185 -9.38 -5.65 10.94
CA MET A 185 -9.95 -6.54 9.94
C MET A 185 -10.07 -7.94 10.52
N MET A 186 -11.29 -8.48 10.60
CA MET A 186 -11.52 -9.89 10.95
C MET A 186 -10.81 -10.36 12.24
N GLY A 187 -10.85 -9.54 13.31
CA GLY A 187 -10.21 -9.86 14.60
C GLY A 187 -8.70 -9.60 14.65
N MET A 188 -8.09 -9.21 13.54
CA MET A 188 -6.71 -8.75 13.48
C MET A 188 -6.65 -7.24 13.71
N GLN A 189 -5.85 -6.82 14.69
CA GLN A 189 -5.64 -5.43 15.03
C GLN A 189 -4.18 -5.03 14.86
N GLY A 190 -3.95 -3.87 14.26
CA GLY A 190 -2.62 -3.29 14.14
C GLY A 190 -2.69 -1.78 14.30
N LYS A 191 -1.68 -1.21 14.96
CA LYS A 191 -1.52 0.23 15.07
C LYS A 191 -0.09 0.61 14.72
N THR A 192 0.04 1.66 13.94
CA THR A 192 1.32 2.35 13.72
C THR A 192 1.10 3.82 14.05
N GLU A 193 1.89 4.38 14.94
CA GLU A 193 1.70 5.76 15.41
C GLU A 193 3.03 6.48 15.52
N ALA A 194 3.09 7.70 14.98
CA ALA A 194 4.27 8.54 15.05
C ALA A 194 4.50 8.97 16.50
N THR A 195 5.72 8.78 16.99
CA THR A 195 6.15 9.18 18.33
C THR A 195 6.94 10.48 18.32
N SER A 196 7.63 10.79 17.22
CA SER A 196 8.34 12.06 17.05
C SER A 196 8.53 12.42 15.58
N ILE A 197 8.71 13.72 15.33
CA ILE A 197 8.98 14.30 14.00
C ILE A 197 10.11 15.31 14.15
N ASP A 198 11.18 15.15 13.38
CA ASP A 198 12.33 16.05 13.31
C ASP A 198 12.44 16.65 11.89
N LYS A 199 12.63 17.96 11.79
CA LYS A 199 12.84 18.70 10.54
C LYS A 199 14.31 19.01 10.27
N GLY A 200 15.20 18.49 11.12
CA GLY A 200 16.64 18.61 11.00
C GLY A 200 17.19 17.88 9.78
N LYS A 201 18.50 18.00 9.61
CA LYS A 201 19.21 17.38 8.50
C LYS A 201 19.14 15.86 8.58
N VAL A 202 18.64 15.22 7.54
CA VAL A 202 18.63 13.76 7.43
C VAL A 202 20.03 13.26 7.08
N PRO A 203 20.58 12.30 7.82
CA PRO A 203 21.91 11.77 7.55
C PRO A 203 21.93 11.04 6.19
N PRO A 204 22.96 11.26 5.33
CA PRO A 204 23.07 10.56 4.05
C PRO A 204 23.04 9.03 4.16
N ALA A 205 23.54 8.49 5.28
CA ALA A 205 23.53 7.06 5.57
C ALA A 205 22.12 6.45 5.63
N ALA A 206 21.07 7.25 5.90
CA ALA A 206 19.68 6.78 5.88
C ALA A 206 19.23 6.26 4.51
N PHE A 207 19.90 6.68 3.43
CA PHE A 207 19.62 6.26 2.06
C PHE A 207 20.71 5.34 1.48
N ALA A 208 21.67 4.90 2.30
CA ALA A 208 22.69 3.96 1.86
C ALA A 208 22.09 2.56 1.70
N LEU A 209 22.52 1.84 0.66
CA LEU A 209 22.15 0.43 0.52
C LEU A 209 22.81 -0.38 1.65
N PRO A 210 22.12 -1.42 2.18
CA PRO A 210 22.66 -2.21 3.26
C PRO A 210 23.90 -2.99 2.80
N ALA A 211 24.95 -2.99 3.64
CA ALA A 211 26.19 -3.69 3.33
C ALA A 211 25.95 -5.19 3.12
N GLY A 212 26.58 -5.76 2.09
CA GLY A 212 26.51 -7.19 1.80
C GLY A 212 25.24 -7.64 1.06
N ILE A 213 24.27 -6.77 0.80
CA ILE A 213 23.03 -7.13 0.07
C ILE A 213 22.96 -6.36 -1.24
N ALA A 214 23.24 -7.03 -2.35
CA ALA A 214 23.09 -6.45 -3.69
C ALA A 214 21.62 -6.58 -4.18
N PRO A 215 20.95 -5.47 -4.56
CA PRO A 215 19.58 -5.54 -5.04
C PRO A 215 19.51 -6.12 -6.45
N VAL A 216 18.69 -7.15 -6.63
CA VAL A 216 18.40 -7.76 -7.94
C VAL A 216 17.29 -6.99 -8.63
N ARG A 217 17.45 -6.68 -9.92
CA ARG A 217 16.41 -6.02 -10.69
C ARG A 217 15.25 -6.98 -10.96
N ASP A 218 14.04 -6.56 -10.62
CA ASP A 218 12.83 -7.34 -10.92
C ASP A 218 12.17 -6.85 -12.21
N GLU A 219 12.69 -7.32 -13.34
CA GLU A 219 12.21 -6.93 -14.67
C GLU A 219 10.77 -7.37 -14.94
N ALA A 220 10.33 -8.47 -14.32
CA ALA A 220 8.96 -8.95 -14.45
C ALA A 220 7.98 -8.02 -13.73
N ALA A 221 8.30 -7.60 -12.50
CA ALA A 221 7.52 -6.61 -11.77
C ALA A 221 7.52 -5.25 -12.49
N GLU A 222 8.65 -4.83 -13.06
CA GLU A 222 8.72 -3.60 -13.87
C GLU A 222 7.83 -3.67 -15.11
N ALA A 223 7.89 -4.77 -15.87
CA ALA A 223 7.06 -4.95 -17.06
C ALA A 223 5.57 -4.93 -16.73
N MET A 224 5.17 -5.63 -15.65
CA MET A 224 3.81 -5.62 -15.14
C MET A 224 3.36 -4.22 -14.72
N THR A 225 4.21 -3.51 -13.96
CA THR A 225 3.93 -2.13 -13.51
C THR A 225 3.76 -1.21 -14.71
N LYS A 226 4.65 -1.28 -15.70
CA LYS A 226 4.57 -0.46 -16.91
C LYS A 226 3.28 -0.73 -17.69
N GLN A 227 2.92 -2.00 -17.88
CA GLN A 227 1.68 -2.37 -18.55
C GLN A 227 0.45 -1.86 -17.77
N MET A 228 0.45 -1.99 -16.44
CA MET A 228 -0.62 -1.48 -15.60
C MET A 228 -0.77 0.04 -15.71
N VAL A 229 0.33 0.79 -15.60
CA VAL A 229 0.34 2.26 -15.73
C VAL A 229 -0.15 2.68 -17.11
N GLN A 230 0.33 2.04 -18.17
CA GLN A 230 -0.11 2.31 -19.54
C GLN A 230 -1.62 2.06 -19.71
N ASN A 231 -2.14 0.95 -19.18
CA ASN A 231 -3.56 0.65 -19.23
C ASN A 231 -4.41 1.68 -18.47
N ILE A 232 -3.95 2.10 -17.29
CA ILE A 232 -4.60 3.14 -16.49
C ILE A 232 -4.62 4.46 -17.28
N ILE A 233 -3.47 4.94 -17.73
CA ILE A 233 -3.36 6.21 -18.45
C ILE A 233 -4.15 6.20 -19.76
N ASN A 234 -4.06 5.12 -20.54
CA ASN A 234 -4.80 4.98 -21.79
C ASN A 234 -6.32 4.97 -21.59
N THR A 235 -6.79 4.48 -20.46
CA THR A 235 -8.23 4.51 -20.13
C THR A 235 -8.62 5.89 -19.61
N LEU A 236 -7.86 6.44 -18.66
CA LEU A 236 -8.21 7.70 -17.99
C LEU A 236 -8.06 8.94 -18.89
N LYS A 237 -7.32 8.85 -20.00
CA LYS A 237 -7.23 9.97 -20.96
C LYS A 237 -8.49 10.15 -21.80
N GLU A 238 -9.36 9.15 -21.86
CA GLU A 238 -10.63 9.22 -22.58
C GLU A 238 -11.65 10.10 -21.83
N PRO A 239 -12.60 10.75 -22.52
CA PRO A 239 -13.57 11.64 -21.87
C PRO A 239 -14.40 10.98 -20.75
N ASP A 240 -14.67 9.69 -20.88
CA ASP A 240 -15.46 8.83 -19.98
C ASP A 240 -14.59 7.80 -19.24
N GLY A 241 -13.28 8.02 -19.17
CA GLY A 241 -12.29 7.06 -18.66
C GLY A 241 -12.57 6.54 -17.25
N ALA A 242 -13.12 7.37 -16.35
CA ALA A 242 -13.48 6.93 -15.00
C ALA A 242 -14.58 5.84 -15.01
N GLU A 243 -15.58 5.97 -15.88
CA GLU A 243 -16.67 5.00 -16.03
C GLU A 243 -16.17 3.69 -16.63
N LYS A 244 -15.38 3.78 -17.70
CA LYS A 244 -14.74 2.61 -18.33
C LYS A 244 -13.84 1.83 -17.38
N MET A 245 -13.12 2.53 -16.50
CA MET A 245 -12.31 1.85 -15.50
C MET A 245 -13.19 1.13 -14.46
N ARG A 246 -14.27 1.76 -14.00
CA ARG A 246 -15.24 1.14 -13.07
C ARG A 246 -15.92 -0.08 -13.66
N SER A 247 -16.33 -0.04 -14.94
CA SER A 247 -16.99 -1.17 -15.59
C SER A 247 -16.05 -2.37 -15.70
N ARG A 248 -14.78 -2.14 -16.07
CA ARG A 248 -13.74 -3.18 -16.06
C ARG A 248 -13.51 -3.78 -14.67
N THR A 249 -13.39 -2.95 -13.63
CA THR A 249 -13.22 -3.46 -12.25
C THR A 249 -14.42 -4.31 -11.81
N ARG A 250 -15.65 -3.89 -12.13
CA ARG A 250 -16.88 -4.65 -11.83
C ARG A 250 -16.91 -5.99 -12.57
N GLN A 251 -16.60 -5.99 -13.87
CA GLN A 251 -16.60 -7.20 -14.69
C GLN A 251 -15.59 -8.24 -14.19
N ASN A 252 -14.39 -7.81 -13.81
CA ASN A 252 -13.38 -8.71 -13.25
C ASN A 252 -13.78 -9.24 -11.87
N SER A 253 -14.37 -8.40 -11.00
CA SER A 253 -14.85 -8.84 -9.68
C SER A 253 -16.01 -9.85 -9.74
N MET A 254 -16.78 -9.86 -10.83
CA MET A 254 -17.85 -10.85 -11.06
C MET A 254 -17.33 -12.19 -11.58
N MET A 255 -16.16 -12.24 -12.24
CA MET A 255 -15.55 -13.50 -12.70
C MET A 255 -14.79 -14.25 -11.59
N GLU A 256 -14.38 -13.58 -10.51
CA GLU A 256 -13.66 -14.19 -9.39
C GLU A 256 -14.57 -14.74 -8.27
N MET A 257 -15.88 -14.54 -8.36
CA MET A 257 -16.84 -15.14 -7.43
C MET A 257 -17.19 -16.55 -7.90
N PRO A 258 -16.84 -17.63 -7.17
CA PRO A 258 -17.39 -18.94 -7.48
C PRO A 258 -18.92 -18.86 -7.40
N PRO A 259 -19.66 -19.56 -8.28
CA PRO A 259 -21.11 -19.49 -8.27
C PRO A 259 -21.61 -19.81 -6.86
N ARG A 260 -22.46 -18.94 -6.31
CA ARG A 260 -23.15 -19.20 -5.05
C ARG A 260 -23.91 -20.51 -5.22
N GLY A 261 -23.35 -21.58 -4.66
CA GLY A 261 -24.07 -22.83 -4.48
C GLY A 261 -25.36 -22.51 -3.74
N GLU A 262 -26.46 -23.04 -4.27
CA GLU A 262 -27.80 -22.92 -3.71
C GLU A 262 -27.79 -23.15 -2.18
N PRO A 263 -28.65 -22.46 -1.42
CA PRO A 263 -28.72 -22.63 0.01
C PRO A 263 -29.09 -24.09 0.34
N ALA A 264 -28.11 -24.83 0.88
CA ALA A 264 -28.35 -26.13 1.47
C ALA A 264 -29.32 -25.97 2.66
N THR A 265 -30.56 -26.41 2.47
CA THR A 265 -31.47 -26.70 3.57
C THR A 265 -30.82 -27.75 4.48
N ALA A 266 -30.59 -27.41 5.74
CA ALA A 266 -30.11 -28.35 6.77
C ALA A 266 -31.25 -28.63 7.79
N PRO A 267 -31.18 -29.68 8.61
CA PRO A 267 -31.16 -31.10 8.23
C PRO A 267 -32.16 -31.93 9.07
N ARG A 268 -32.59 -33.11 8.60
CA ARG A 268 -33.17 -34.17 9.46
C ARG A 268 -32.40 -35.47 9.25
N GLY A 269 -31.78 -35.96 10.32
CA GLY A 269 -31.27 -37.34 10.38
C GLY A 269 -29.89 -37.45 11.01
N ARG A 270 -29.84 -38.01 12.23
CA ARG A 270 -28.60 -38.42 12.93
C ARG A 270 -27.84 -39.50 12.15
N ARG A 271 -26.51 -39.43 12.16
CA ARG A 271 -25.66 -40.61 12.44
C ARG A 271 -24.33 -40.18 13.08
N ARG A 272 -23.98 -40.84 14.18
CA ARG A 272 -22.70 -40.73 14.90
C ARG A 272 -21.61 -41.40 14.06
N GLU A 273 -20.48 -40.73 13.85
CA GLU A 273 -19.18 -41.37 13.57
C GLU A 273 -18.08 -40.66 14.37
N GLY A 274 -17.09 -41.46 14.81
CA GLY A 274 -16.18 -41.21 15.93
C GLY A 274 -14.98 -40.27 15.69
N PRO A 275 -13.99 -40.27 16.60
CA PRO A 275 -12.97 -39.24 16.69
C PRO A 275 -11.80 -39.50 15.72
N GLY A 276 -11.34 -38.45 15.05
CA GLY A 276 -10.02 -38.45 14.40
C GLY A 276 -10.03 -38.29 12.89
N GLN A 277 -10.35 -37.09 12.40
CA GLN A 277 -9.69 -36.45 11.26
C GLN A 277 -10.23 -35.03 11.12
N MET A 278 -9.34 -34.04 11.22
CA MET A 278 -9.70 -32.66 10.92
C MET A 278 -10.06 -32.58 9.43
N PRO A 279 -11.22 -32.00 9.05
CA PRO A 279 -11.63 -31.91 7.66
C PRO A 279 -10.55 -31.23 6.80
N ASP A 280 -10.25 -31.80 5.63
CA ASP A 280 -9.18 -31.33 4.72
C ASP A 280 -9.25 -29.83 4.40
N LYS A 281 -10.47 -29.25 4.41
CA LYS A 281 -10.70 -27.82 4.21
C LYS A 281 -10.11 -26.95 5.34
N LEU A 282 -10.14 -27.45 6.58
CA LEU A 282 -9.54 -26.77 7.72
C LEU A 282 -8.01 -26.83 7.66
N GLN A 283 -7.47 -27.94 7.17
CA GLN A 283 -6.03 -28.14 6.97
C GLN A 283 -5.48 -27.27 5.81
N GLN A 284 -6.24 -27.13 4.72
CA GLN A 284 -5.95 -26.19 3.64
C GLN A 284 -6.06 -24.73 4.11
N GLY A 285 -7.06 -24.41 4.93
CA GLY A 285 -7.18 -23.10 5.56
C GLY A 285 -5.96 -22.75 6.42
N MET A 286 -5.48 -23.68 7.25
CA MET A 286 -4.26 -23.48 8.03
C MET A 286 -3.00 -23.35 7.18
N LYS A 287 -2.86 -24.11 6.09
CA LYS A 287 -1.71 -23.97 5.17
C LYS A 287 -1.71 -22.63 4.44
N MET A 288 -2.88 -22.11 4.09
CA MET A 288 -3.02 -20.80 3.45
C MET A 288 -2.67 -19.67 4.44
N ILE A 289 -3.08 -19.81 5.70
CA ILE A 289 -2.69 -18.90 6.80
C ILE A 289 -1.18 -18.98 7.06
N GLN A 290 -0.58 -20.18 7.09
CA GLN A 290 0.88 -20.34 7.21
C GLN A 290 1.65 -19.72 6.04
N GLY A 291 1.10 -19.76 4.82
CA GLY A 291 1.69 -19.09 3.66
C GLY A 291 1.63 -17.55 3.72
N LEU A 292 0.66 -16.99 4.45
CA LEU A 292 0.49 -15.55 4.67
C LEU A 292 1.37 -15.01 5.80
N PHE A 293 1.76 -15.83 6.77
CA PHE A 293 2.58 -15.45 7.93
C PHE A 293 4.06 -15.89 7.86
N GLY A 294 4.52 -16.31 6.68
CA GLY A 294 5.95 -16.38 6.38
C GLY A 294 6.51 -17.79 6.19
N ARG A 295 7.24 -17.94 5.09
CA ARG A 295 8.66 -18.30 5.15
C ARG A 295 9.47 -17.09 4.77
#